data_AF-A0A0G1E4H6-F1
#
_entry.id   AF-A0A0G1E4H6-F1
#
_cell.length_a   1.000
_cell.length_b   1.000
_cell.length_c   1.000
_cell.angle_alpha   90.00
_cell.angle_beta   90.00
_cell.angle_gamma   90.00
#
_symmetry.space_group_name_H-M   'P 1'
#
loop_
_entity.id
_entity.type
_entity.pdbx_description
1 polymer ?
#
loop_
_entity_poly.entity_id
_entity_poly.type
_entity_poly.pdbx_seq_one_letter_code
_entity_poly.pdbx_strand_id
1 'polypeptide(L)'
;MIRALIFIIIMGAVVMFFWHDEIGGWVKEGQKQAEEKVPGLINAGLTESKDWWETYGQDWADQLVADLTVQGKAKIDDWLAERDLNQYGDSRGTLYTGGTPLFDESTGQATDRYAYLLDKFPDLVSQLNLSQYLGN
;
A
#
# COMPACT_ATOMS: atom_id res chain seq x y z
N MET A 1 -46.25 -0.50 35.44
CA MET A 1 -45.10 -0.42 34.49
C MET A 1 -45.48 0.27 33.17
N ILE A 2 -46.63 -0.05 32.54
CA ILE A 2 -47.04 0.51 31.23
C ILE A 2 -47.17 2.06 31.22
N ARG A 3 -47.62 2.69 32.31
CA ARG A 3 -47.79 4.16 32.40
C ARG A 3 -46.48 4.96 32.40
N ALA A 4 -45.38 4.37 32.89
CA ALA A 4 -44.06 5.02 32.88
C ALA A 4 -43.42 5.01 31.48
N LEU A 5 -43.67 3.93 30.71
CA LEU A 5 -43.16 3.80 29.35
C LEU A 5 -43.78 4.84 28.40
N ILE A 6 -45.08 5.11 28.55
CA ILE A 6 -45.81 6.10 27.75
C ILE A 6 -45.28 7.52 28.02
N PHE A 7 -44.94 7.85 29.27
CA PHE A 7 -44.38 9.15 29.64
C PHE A 7 -43.01 9.42 29.02
N ILE A 8 -42.14 8.39 28.95
CA ILE A 8 -40.81 8.50 28.34
C ILE A 8 -40.93 8.73 26.82
N ILE A 9 -41.86 8.03 26.16
CA ILE A 9 -42.11 8.19 24.72
C ILE A 9 -42.62 9.59 24.40
N ILE A 10 -43.55 10.11 25.21
CA ILE A 10 -44.09 11.47 25.03
C ILE A 10 -43.00 12.53 25.28
N MET A 11 -42.18 12.37 26.32
CA MET A 11 -41.03 13.27 26.59
C MET A 11 -40.02 13.26 25.44
N GLY A 12 -39.68 12.09 24.88
CA GLY A 12 -38.79 11.98 23.72
C GLY A 12 -39.36 12.69 22.48
N ALA A 13 -40.66 12.56 22.24
CA ALA A 13 -41.34 13.26 21.14
C ALA A 13 -41.37 14.79 21.34
N VAL A 14 -41.54 15.26 22.58
CA VAL A 14 -41.49 16.70 22.91
C VAL A 14 -40.08 17.27 22.72
N VAL A 15 -39.04 16.55 23.14
CA VAL A 15 -37.64 16.96 22.92
C VAL A 15 -37.33 17.04 21.41
N MET A 16 -37.72 16.02 20.64
CA MET A 16 -37.54 16.04 19.18
C MET A 16 -38.34 17.15 18.49
N PHE A 17 -39.54 17.46 18.98
CA PHE A 17 -40.38 18.53 18.42
C PHE A 17 -39.82 19.93 18.70
N PHE A 18 -39.30 20.18 19.90
CA PHE A 18 -38.78 21.49 20.28
C PHE A 18 -37.37 21.78 19.74
N TRP A 19 -36.55 20.75 19.50
CA TRP A 19 -35.15 20.92 19.11
C TRP A 19 -34.87 20.54 17.64
N HIS A 20 -35.92 20.34 16.84
CA HIS A 20 -35.79 19.95 15.44
C HIS A 20 -34.91 20.93 14.63
N ASP A 21 -35.09 22.24 14.84
CA ASP A 21 -34.38 23.28 14.10
C ASP A 21 -32.90 23.40 14.52
N GLU A 22 -32.58 23.23 15.81
CA GLU A 22 -31.21 23.26 16.33
C GLU A 22 -30.40 22.04 15.86
N ILE A 23 -31.01 20.85 15.84
CA ILE A 23 -30.38 19.64 15.30
C ILE A 23 -30.07 19.82 13.80
N GLY A 24 -31.00 20.43 13.05
CA GLY A 24 -30.78 20.77 11.64
C GLY A 24 -29.61 21.73 11.44
N GLY A 25 -29.44 22.69 12.37
CA GLY A 25 -28.30 23.61 12.39
C GLY A 25 -26.96 22.90 12.64
N TRP A 26 -26.91 22.03 13.66
CA TRP A 26 -25.70 21.28 14.00
C TRP A 26 -25.26 20.31 12.90
N VAL A 27 -26.21 19.66 12.23
CA VAL A 27 -25.91 18.76 11.11
C VAL A 27 -25.30 19.55 9.94
N LYS A 28 -25.88 20.69 9.58
CA LYS A 28 -25.37 21.54 8.48
C LYS A 28 -23.99 22.11 8.79
N GLU A 29 -23.77 22.55 10.03
CA GLU A 29 -22.47 23.06 10.47
C GLU A 29 -21.40 21.95 10.49
N GLY A 30 -21.76 20.75 10.95
CA GLY A 30 -20.88 19.58 10.88
C GLY A 30 -20.51 19.18 9.45
N GLN A 31 -21.48 19.22 8.52
CA GLN A 31 -21.24 18.96 7.09
C GLN A 31 -20.29 19.99 6.47
N LYS A 32 -20.53 21.28 6.75
CA LYS A 32 -19.67 22.37 6.25
C LYS A 32 -18.23 22.25 6.74
N GLN A 33 -18.04 21.94 8.02
CA GLN A 33 -16.70 21.74 8.59
C GLN A 33 -15.99 20.52 8.00
N ALA A 34 -16.73 19.45 7.69
CA ALA A 34 -16.18 18.29 7.01
C ALA A 34 -15.76 18.64 5.58
N GLU A 35 -16.62 19.32 4.81
CA GLU A 35 -16.33 19.73 3.42
C GLU A 35 -15.11 20.66 3.32
N GLU A 36 -14.88 21.51 4.32
CA GLU A 36 -13.72 22.42 4.38
C GLU A 36 -12.41 21.69 4.73
N LYS A 37 -12.47 20.70 5.63
CA LYS A 37 -11.27 20.01 6.16
C LYS A 37 -10.88 18.77 5.39
N VAL A 38 -11.83 18.09 4.76
CA VAL A 38 -11.60 16.84 4.00
C VAL A 38 -10.54 17.00 2.90
N PRO A 39 -10.53 18.07 2.08
CA PRO A 39 -9.49 18.26 1.08
C PRO A 39 -8.08 18.38 1.69
N GLY A 40 -7.94 19.05 2.83
CA GLY A 40 -6.67 19.20 3.54
C GLY A 40 -6.17 17.89 4.15
N LEU A 41 -7.08 17.08 4.70
CA LEU A 41 -6.75 15.76 5.27
C LEU A 41 -6.39 14.74 4.17
N ILE A 42 -7.06 14.78 3.02
CA ILE A 42 -6.72 13.94 1.86
C ILE A 42 -5.34 14.32 1.35
N ASN A 43 -5.06 15.61 1.16
CA ASN A 43 -3.75 16.04 0.67
C ASN A 43 -2.63 15.73 1.67
N ALA A 44 -2.85 15.96 2.97
CA ALA A 44 -1.87 15.60 4.00
C ALA A 44 -1.62 14.08 4.05
N GLY A 45 -2.68 13.27 4.00
CA GLY A 45 -2.55 11.81 3.97
C GLY A 45 -1.87 11.29 2.70
N LEU A 46 -2.10 11.93 1.55
CA LEU A 46 -1.40 11.61 0.30
C LEU A 46 0.07 12.01 0.35
N THR A 47 0.40 13.17 0.94
CA THR A 47 1.79 13.61 1.13
C THR A 47 2.53 12.71 2.10
N GLU A 48 1.95 12.41 3.27
CA GLU A 48 2.55 11.48 4.24
C GLU A 48 2.70 10.08 3.65
N SER A 49 1.69 9.59 2.92
CA SER A 49 1.80 8.31 2.21
C SER A 49 2.94 8.34 1.20
N LYS A 50 3.06 9.40 0.40
CA LYS A 50 4.12 9.53 -0.61
C LYS A 50 5.51 9.53 0.04
N ASP A 51 5.71 10.29 1.11
CA ASP A 51 6.98 10.35 1.85
C ASP A 51 7.34 9.00 2.47
N TRP A 52 6.34 8.25 2.98
CA TRP A 52 6.53 6.89 3.48
C TRP A 52 6.94 5.90 2.40
N TRP A 53 6.33 5.97 1.21
CA TRP A 53 6.70 5.12 0.08
C TRP A 53 8.09 5.48 -0.48
N GLU A 54 8.50 6.75 -0.44
CA GLU A 54 9.85 7.17 -0.81
C GLU A 54 10.92 6.78 0.22
N THR A 55 10.55 6.69 1.50
CA THR A 55 11.49 6.37 2.60
C THR A 55 11.66 4.87 2.86
N TYR A 56 10.61 4.07 2.69
CA TYR A 56 10.59 2.64 3.04
C TYR A 56 10.20 1.72 1.88
N GLY A 57 9.87 2.26 0.71
CA GLY A 57 9.31 1.49 -0.40
C GLY A 57 10.25 0.48 -1.05
N GLN A 58 11.56 0.57 -0.81
CA GLN A 58 12.55 -0.25 -1.50
C GLN A 58 13.18 -1.34 -0.61
N ASP A 59 13.06 -1.23 0.72
CA ASP A 59 13.70 -2.13 1.67
C ASP A 59 13.07 -3.54 1.73
N TRP A 60 11.80 -3.69 1.33
CA TRP A 60 11.09 -4.96 1.49
C TRP A 60 11.69 -6.08 0.63
N ALA A 61 12.16 -5.74 -0.58
CA ALA A 61 12.74 -6.71 -1.50
C ALA A 61 14.11 -7.17 -1.00
N ASP A 62 14.94 -6.25 -0.50
CA ASP A 62 16.24 -6.56 0.08
C ASP A 62 16.11 -7.46 1.32
N GLN A 63 15.15 -7.18 2.20
CA GLN A 63 14.87 -8.02 3.36
C GLN A 63 14.41 -9.43 2.95
N LEU A 64 13.50 -9.53 1.98
CA LEU A 64 13.03 -10.82 1.48
C LEU A 64 14.18 -11.62 0.86
N VAL A 65 15.05 -10.95 0.11
CA VAL A 65 16.19 -11.57 -0.59
C VAL A 65 17.27 -12.05 0.37
N ALA A 66 17.46 -11.35 1.49
CA ALA A 66 18.36 -11.79 2.55
C ALA A 66 17.95 -13.16 3.11
N ASP A 67 16.64 -13.38 3.27
CA ASP A 67 16.08 -14.62 3.81
C ASP A 67 15.80 -15.68 2.73
N LEU A 68 15.85 -15.31 1.45
CA LEU A 68 15.53 -16.20 0.34
C LEU A 68 16.64 -17.26 0.14
N THR A 69 16.25 -18.52 0.32
CA THR A 69 17.15 -19.66 0.10
C THR A 69 17.59 -19.78 -1.36
N VAL A 70 18.66 -20.56 -1.60
CA VAL A 70 19.13 -20.92 -2.94
C VAL A 70 18.01 -21.50 -3.81
N GLN A 71 17.12 -22.30 -3.21
CA GLN A 71 15.99 -22.89 -3.92
C GLN A 71 14.95 -21.83 -4.33
N GLY A 72 14.67 -20.85 -3.47
CA GLY A 72 13.78 -19.74 -3.80
C GLY A 72 14.34 -18.88 -4.94
N LYS A 73 15.64 -18.60 -4.92
CA LYS A 73 16.36 -17.89 -5.99
C LYS A 73 16.28 -18.66 -7.32
N ALA A 74 16.44 -19.98 -7.28
CA ALA A 74 16.29 -20.83 -8.46
C ALA A 74 14.87 -20.79 -9.06
N LYS A 75 13.82 -20.65 -8.24
CA LYS A 75 12.45 -20.51 -8.76
C LYS A 75 12.23 -19.24 -9.57
N ILE A 76 12.87 -18.14 -9.17
CA ILE A 76 12.83 -16.90 -9.94
C ILE A 76 13.56 -17.09 -11.28
N ASP A 77 14.72 -17.75 -11.27
CA ASP A 77 15.49 -18.02 -12.49
C ASP A 77 14.74 -18.96 -13.47
N ASP A 78 14.10 -20.01 -12.96
CA ASP A 78 13.24 -20.89 -13.76
C ASP A 78 12.11 -20.09 -14.43
N TRP A 79 11.43 -19.23 -13.66
CA TRP A 79 10.33 -18.40 -14.15
C TRP A 79 10.76 -17.42 -15.26
N LEU A 80 11.97 -16.86 -15.15
CA LEU A 80 12.57 -16.01 -16.19
C LEU A 80 12.86 -16.82 -17.46
N ALA A 81 13.44 -18.01 -17.30
CA ALA A 81 13.80 -18.88 -18.41
C ALA A 81 12.58 -19.35 -19.20
N GLU A 82 11.49 -19.73 -18.51
CA GLU A 82 10.20 -20.12 -19.10
C GLU A 82 9.57 -19.02 -19.97
N ARG A 83 9.88 -17.75 -19.68
CA ARG A 83 9.31 -16.57 -20.35
C ARG A 83 10.22 -15.95 -21.40
N ASP A 84 11.33 -16.61 -21.74
CA ASP A 84 12.30 -16.06 -22.69
C ASP A 84 12.86 -14.69 -22.26
N LEU A 85 12.99 -14.49 -20.95
CA LEU A 85 13.56 -13.28 -20.35
C LEU A 85 15.06 -13.46 -20.05
N ASN A 86 15.78 -12.35 -19.96
CA ASN A 86 17.17 -12.31 -19.51
C ASN A 86 17.24 -12.31 -17.97
N GLN A 87 18.46 -12.29 -17.43
CA GLN A 87 18.71 -12.34 -15.99
C GLN A 87 18.15 -11.15 -15.17
N TYR A 88 17.70 -10.08 -15.85
CA TYR A 88 17.10 -8.87 -15.28
C TYR A 88 15.61 -8.72 -15.63
N GLY A 89 15.00 -9.76 -16.23
CA GLY A 89 13.59 -9.77 -16.57
C GLY A 89 13.21 -8.92 -17.79
N ASP A 90 14.15 -8.57 -18.65
CA ASP A 90 13.88 -7.96 -19.95
C ASP A 90 13.94 -9.01 -21.06
N SER A 91 13.43 -8.70 -22.25
CA SER A 91 13.51 -9.60 -23.41
C SER A 91 14.95 -10.01 -23.70
N ARG A 92 15.16 -11.27 -24.11
CA ARG A 92 16.49 -11.72 -24.57
C ARG A 92 17.01 -10.79 -25.68
N GLY A 93 18.30 -10.46 -25.61
CA GLY A 93 18.95 -9.53 -26.53
C GLY A 93 18.87 -8.05 -26.14
N THR A 94 18.22 -7.71 -25.03
CA THR A 94 18.23 -6.34 -24.49
C THR A 94 19.67 -5.88 -24.23
N LEU A 95 20.03 -4.72 -24.76
CA LEU A 95 21.33 -4.07 -24.55
C LEU A 95 21.17 -2.93 -23.55
N TYR A 96 22.09 -2.86 -22.59
CA TYR A 96 22.12 -1.80 -21.59
C TYR A 96 23.28 -0.85 -21.87
N THR A 97 22.97 0.38 -22.24
CA THR A 97 23.97 1.44 -22.38
C THR A 97 24.47 1.83 -21.00
N GLY A 98 25.78 1.69 -20.75
CA GLY A 98 26.37 2.02 -19.44
C GLY A 98 26.59 0.81 -18.51
N GLY A 99 26.24 -0.41 -18.91
CA GLY A 99 26.61 -1.62 -18.14
C GLY A 99 25.41 -2.52 -17.84
N THR A 100 24.92 -2.50 -16.60
CA THR A 100 23.79 -3.34 -16.15
C THR A 100 22.71 -2.46 -15.53
N PRO A 101 21.43 -2.86 -15.55
CA PRO A 101 20.36 -2.10 -14.90
C PRO A 101 20.47 -2.10 -13.36
N LEU A 102 21.40 -2.88 -12.80
CA LEU A 102 21.60 -3.01 -11.36
C LEU A 102 22.49 -1.92 -10.76
N PHE A 103 23.03 -1.00 -11.57
CA PHE A 103 23.89 0.07 -11.09
C PHE A 103 23.30 1.42 -11.50
N ASP A 104 23.01 2.25 -10.50
CA ASP A 104 22.60 3.63 -10.72
C ASP A 104 23.84 4.52 -10.70
N GLU A 105 24.26 4.99 -11.88
CA GLU A 105 25.43 5.87 -12.03
C GLU A 105 25.25 7.25 -11.37
N SER A 106 24.01 7.69 -11.16
CA SER A 106 23.72 9.01 -10.56
C SER A 106 23.93 9.00 -9.04
N THR A 107 23.69 7.86 -8.40
CA THR A 107 23.84 7.67 -6.95
C THR A 107 25.06 6.84 -6.58
N GLY A 108 25.63 6.09 -7.54
CA GLY A 108 26.73 5.14 -7.33
C GLY A 108 26.31 3.87 -6.61
N GLN A 109 25.01 3.60 -6.49
CA GLN A 109 24.49 2.44 -5.75
C GLN A 109 24.27 1.23 -6.67
N ALA A 110 24.52 0.04 -6.12
CA ALA A 110 24.26 -1.23 -6.77
C ALA A 110 23.09 -1.94 -6.07
N THR A 111 22.15 -2.47 -6.84
CA THR A 111 20.99 -3.22 -6.34
C THR A 111 21.21 -4.72 -6.50
N ASP A 112 20.79 -5.52 -5.52
CA ASP A 112 20.79 -6.98 -5.68
C ASP A 112 19.87 -7.39 -6.84
N ARG A 113 20.30 -8.35 -7.65
CA ARG A 113 19.55 -8.80 -8.83
C ARG A 113 18.15 -9.28 -8.48
N TYR A 114 18.00 -10.05 -7.41
CA TYR A 114 16.71 -10.59 -7.00
C TYR A 114 15.83 -9.51 -6.37
N ALA A 115 16.43 -8.55 -5.65
CA ALA A 115 15.69 -7.42 -5.11
C ALA A 115 15.11 -6.57 -6.26
N TYR A 116 15.93 -6.28 -7.27
CA TYR A 116 15.52 -5.62 -8.51
C TYR A 116 14.39 -6.39 -9.23
N LEU A 117 14.48 -7.72 -9.32
CA LEU A 117 13.45 -8.53 -9.96
C LEU A 117 12.13 -8.56 -9.16
N LEU A 118 12.19 -8.57 -7.83
CA LEU A 118 11.01 -8.55 -6.98
C LEU A 118 10.34 -7.19 -6.98
N ASP A 119 11.11 -6.11 -7.06
CA ASP A 119 10.56 -4.76 -7.26
C ASP A 119 9.88 -4.62 -8.63
N LYS A 120 10.54 -5.12 -9.68
CA LYS A 120 10.01 -5.10 -11.04
C LYS A 120 8.80 -6.02 -11.23
N PHE A 121 8.73 -7.13 -10.51
CA PHE A 121 7.65 -8.12 -10.57
C PHE A 121 7.17 -8.49 -9.15
N PRO A 122 6.45 -7.60 -8.46
CA PRO A 122 6.05 -7.81 -7.06
C PRO A 122 5.16 -9.05 -6.87
N ASP A 123 4.40 -9.41 -7.91
CA ASP A 123 3.53 -10.57 -7.88
C ASP A 123 4.27 -11.91 -7.79
N LEU A 124 5.58 -11.97 -8.11
CA LEU A 124 6.38 -13.21 -8.05
C LEU A 124 6.33 -13.87 -6.69
N VAL A 125 6.28 -13.09 -5.61
CA VAL A 125 6.18 -13.59 -4.23
C VAL A 125 4.99 -14.54 -4.10
N SER A 126 3.84 -14.12 -4.62
CA SER A 126 2.61 -14.90 -4.59
C SER A 126 2.58 -16.00 -5.67
N GLN A 127 3.00 -15.68 -6.90
CA GLN A 127 2.92 -16.60 -8.04
C GLN A 127 3.80 -17.84 -7.86
N LEU A 128 4.99 -17.66 -7.29
CA LEU A 128 5.96 -18.74 -7.05
C LEU A 128 5.89 -19.30 -5.63
N ASN A 129 4.99 -18.76 -4.79
CA ASN A 129 4.87 -19.08 -3.37
C ASN A 129 6.25 -19.01 -2.69
N LEU A 130 6.94 -17.87 -2.82
CA LEU A 130 8.34 -17.72 -2.39
C LEU A 130 8.50 -17.80 -0.86
N SER A 131 7.42 -17.55 -0.11
CA SER A 131 7.40 -17.64 1.35
C SER A 131 7.81 -19.02 1.89
N GLN A 132 7.58 -20.10 1.14
CA GLN A 132 7.99 -21.46 1.52
C GLN A 132 9.51 -21.70 1.43
N TYR A 133 10.22 -20.77 0.79
CA TYR A 133 11.66 -20.83 0.54
C TYR A 133 12.44 -19.79 1.36
N LEU A 134 11.81 -19.20 2.38
CA LEU A 134 12.47 -18.34 3.33
C LEU A 134 13.15 -19.20 4.40
N GLY A 135 14.44 -18.97 4.61
CA GLY A 135 15.27 -19.71 5.56
C GLY A 135 15.44 -18.95 6.85
N ASN A 136 14.39 -18.84 7.65
CA ASN A 136 14.47 -18.46 9.06
C ASN A 136 14.51 -19.71 9.95
#